data_AF-A0A661FRB4-F1
#
_entry.id   AF-A0A661FRB4-F1
#
_cell.length_a   1.000
_cell.length_b   1.000
_cell.length_c   1.000
_cell.angle_alpha   90.00
_cell.angle_beta   90.00
_cell.angle_gamma   90.00
#
_symmetry.space_group_name_H-M   'P 1'
#
loop_
_entity.id
_entity.type
_entity.pdbx_description
1 polymer ?
#
loop_
_entity_poly.entity_id
_entity_poly.type
_entity_poly.pdbx_seq_one_letter_code
_entity_poly.pdbx_strand_id
1 'polypeptide(L)'
;MAGVAAGGTRPDPERSREFLEQFPLDTLRMVGTLKLGETQFGLVQTSDGLIHRVVPGNYMGQNDGRIVVVSESEIELVEIISDGIGGYLEREAAVGLAD
;
A
#
# COMPACT_ATOMS: atom_id res chain seq x y z
N MET A 1 -13.74 -25.03 26.43
CA MET A 1 -12.60 -24.35 27.09
C MET A 1 -11.66 -23.86 25.99
N ALA A 2 -11.62 -22.53 25.80
CA ALA A 2 -10.65 -21.61 25.14
C ALA A 2 -9.77 -22.11 23.96
N GLY A 3 -9.57 -21.35 22.87
CA GLY A 3 -9.67 -19.89 22.74
C GLY A 3 -9.92 -19.41 21.32
N VAL A 4 -10.80 -18.42 21.24
CA VAL A 4 -10.88 -17.41 20.19
C VAL A 4 -9.60 -16.58 20.24
N ALA A 5 -8.72 -16.74 19.25
CA ALA A 5 -7.69 -15.76 18.95
C ALA A 5 -8.20 -14.91 17.78
N ALA A 6 -8.37 -13.63 18.05
CA ALA A 6 -8.85 -12.60 17.16
C ALA A 6 -8.15 -12.65 15.79
N GLY A 7 -8.95 -12.55 14.73
CA GLY A 7 -8.44 -12.32 13.39
C GLY A 7 -7.74 -10.96 13.27
N GLY A 8 -6.83 -10.88 12.31
CA GLY A 8 -6.71 -9.67 11.49
C GLY A 8 -5.38 -8.91 11.47
N THR A 9 -4.32 -9.35 12.14
CA THR A 9 -3.02 -8.63 12.16
C THR A 9 -1.81 -9.55 12.12
N ARG A 10 -1.86 -10.61 11.31
CA ARG A 10 -0.64 -11.24 10.79
C ARG A 10 -0.60 -10.97 9.30
N PRO A 11 0.52 -10.52 8.72
CA PRO A 11 0.70 -10.59 7.28
C PRO A 11 0.61 -12.07 6.90
N ASP A 12 -0.52 -12.47 6.31
CA ASP A 12 -0.78 -13.83 5.86
C ASP A 12 0.29 -14.22 4.83
N PRO A 13 1.24 -15.12 5.16
CA PRO A 13 2.31 -15.50 4.22
C PRO A 13 1.79 -16.35 3.05
N GLU A 14 0.55 -16.81 3.12
CA GLU A 14 -0.15 -17.53 2.04
C GLU A 14 -0.88 -16.59 1.07
N ARG A 15 -1.00 -15.30 1.41
CA ARG A 15 -1.52 -14.29 0.49
C ARG A 15 -0.39 -13.93 -0.48
N SER A 16 -0.65 -14.02 -1.78
CA SER A 16 0.32 -13.54 -2.78
C SER A 16 0.52 -12.05 -2.55
N ARG A 17 1.64 -11.69 -1.90
CA ARG A 17 2.05 -10.31 -1.73
C ARG A 17 2.01 -9.62 -3.08
N GLU A 18 1.36 -8.47 -3.14
CA GLU A 18 1.35 -7.66 -4.35
C GLU A 18 2.80 -7.30 -4.69
N PHE A 19 3.09 -7.18 -5.98
CA PHE A 19 4.44 -6.86 -6.45
C PHE A 19 4.96 -5.55 -5.86
N LEU A 20 4.07 -4.64 -5.45
CA LEU A 20 4.42 -3.37 -4.82
C LEU A 20 4.85 -3.50 -3.35
N GLU A 21 4.50 -4.58 -2.66
CA GLU A 21 4.88 -4.82 -1.26
C GLU A 21 6.35 -5.23 -1.10
N GLN A 22 7.01 -5.64 -2.20
CA GLN A 22 8.45 -5.96 -2.16
C GLN A 22 9.33 -4.70 -2.19
N PHE A 23 8.76 -3.53 -2.53
CA PHE A 23 9.46 -2.26 -2.65
C PHE A 23 9.21 -1.38 -1.42
N PRO A 24 10.22 -0.65 -0.92
CA PRO A 24 9.98 0.36 0.10
C PRO A 24 9.17 1.52 -0.49
N LEU A 25 8.27 2.10 0.30
CA LEU A 25 7.38 3.17 -0.16
C LEU A 25 8.15 4.37 -0.74
N ASP A 26 9.32 4.69 -0.18
CA ASP A 26 10.20 5.78 -0.65
C ASP A 26 10.68 5.58 -2.10
N THR A 27 10.77 4.33 -2.56
CA THR A 27 11.13 4.01 -3.95
C THR A 27 9.92 3.98 -4.89
N LEU A 28 8.72 3.92 -4.35
CA LEU A 28 7.48 3.97 -5.11
C LEU A 28 7.16 5.41 -5.43
N ARG A 29 6.87 5.70 -6.69
CA ARG A 29 6.51 7.05 -7.14
C ARG A 29 5.18 7.02 -7.86
N MET A 30 4.27 7.91 -7.51
CA MET A 30 3.06 8.08 -8.29
C MET A 30 3.43 8.78 -9.59
N VAL A 31 3.00 8.20 -10.72
CA VAL A 31 3.20 8.78 -12.06
C VAL A 31 1.90 9.30 -12.66
N GLY A 32 0.77 9.12 -11.97
CA GLY A 32 -0.51 9.71 -12.34
C GLY A 32 -1.68 8.85 -11.90
N THR A 33 -2.83 9.12 -12.50
CA THR A 33 -4.03 8.29 -12.37
C THR A 33 -4.56 7.89 -13.73
N LEU A 34 -5.13 6.69 -13.82
CA LEU A 34 -5.84 6.19 -14.98
C LEU A 34 -7.31 6.02 -14.62
N LYS A 35 -8.19 6.74 -15.32
CA LYS A 35 -9.64 6.51 -15.22
C LYS A 35 -10.08 5.55 -16.31
N LEU A 36 -10.56 4.38 -15.91
CA LEU A 36 -11.08 3.36 -16.84
C LEU A 36 -12.56 3.12 -16.55
N GLY A 37 -13.42 3.66 -17.40
CA GLY A 37 -14.87 3.64 -17.18
C GLY A 37 -15.25 4.46 -15.94
N GLU A 38 -15.89 3.79 -14.98
CA GLU A 38 -16.32 4.39 -13.71
C GLU A 38 -15.28 4.26 -12.59
N THR A 39 -14.17 3.54 -12.83
CA THR A 39 -13.14 3.26 -11.82
C THR A 39 -11.89 4.11 -12.04
N GLN A 40 -11.41 4.76 -10.98
CA GLN A 40 -10.14 5.49 -10.96
C GLN A 40 -9.04 4.60 -10.37
N PHE A 41 -7.95 4.49 -11.10
CA PHE A 41 -6.76 3.75 -10.73
C PHE A 41 -5.61 4.74 -10.49
N GLY A 42 -4.82 4.52 -9.45
CA GLY A 42 -3.54 5.18 -9.24
C GLY A 42 -2.48 4.46 -10.06
N LEU A 43 -1.54 5.19 -10.65
CA LEU A 43 -0.38 4.62 -11.33
C LEU A 43 0.85 4.86 -10.46
N VAL A 44 1.48 3.78 -10.04
CA VAL A 44 2.68 3.80 -9.20
C VAL A 44 3.81 3.14 -9.98
N GLN A 45 4.91 3.85 -10.16
CA GLN A 45 6.14 3.36 -10.73
C GLN A 45 7.08 2.87 -9.63
N THR A 46 7.63 1.68 -9.81
CA THR A 46 8.68 1.13 -8.95
C THR A 46 10.07 1.63 -9.37
N SER A 47 11.08 1.42 -8.53
CA SER A 47 12.48 1.75 -8.85
C SER A 47 13.01 1.06 -10.12
N ASP A 48 12.44 -0.08 -10.50
CA ASP A 48 12.77 -0.80 -11.74
C ASP A 48 12.13 -0.19 -13.00
N GLY A 49 11.33 0.87 -12.83
CA GLY A 49 10.63 1.55 -13.92
C GLY A 49 9.30 0.89 -14.33
N LEU A 50 8.86 -0.16 -13.62
CA LEU A 50 7.59 -0.82 -13.87
C LEU A 50 6.44 -0.01 -13.29
N ILE A 51 5.40 0.22 -14.10
CA ILE A 51 4.19 0.94 -13.68
C ILE A 51 3.12 -0.07 -13.30
N HIS A 52 2.65 0.03 -12.06
CA HIS A 52 1.54 -0.75 -11.52
C HIS A 52 0.34 0.15 -11.30
N ARG A 53 -0.84 -0.40 -11.61
CA ARG A 53 -2.12 0.23 -11.29
C ARG A 53 -2.58 -0.23 -9.92
N VAL A 54 -3.07 0.70 -9.13
CA VAL A 54 -3.59 0.47 -7.78
C VAL A 54 -4.97 1.09 -7.62
N VAL A 55 -5.75 0.58 -6.68
CA VAL A 55 -7.08 1.11 -6.33
C VAL A 55 -7.20 1.21 -4.81
N PRO A 56 -8.17 1.98 -4.29
CA PRO A 56 -8.46 1.99 -2.86
C PRO A 56 -8.66 0.56 -2.33
N GLY A 57 -7.92 0.19 -1.28
CA GLY A 57 -7.89 -1.13 -0.68
C GLY A 57 -6.78 -2.08 -1.16
N ASN A 58 -5.98 -1.69 -2.17
CA ASN A 58 -4.72 -2.38 -2.51
C ASN A 58 -3.62 -2.09 -1.48
N TYR A 59 -2.56 -2.89 -1.53
CA TYR A 59 -1.42 -2.78 -0.63
C TYR A 59 -0.14 -2.50 -1.42
N MET A 60 0.69 -1.61 -0.90
CA MET A 60 1.97 -1.25 -1.49
C MET A 60 2.97 -0.84 -0.40
N GLY A 61 4.25 -0.99 -0.68
CA GLY A 61 5.28 -0.73 0.33
C GLY A 61 5.54 -1.94 1.21
N GLN A 62 6.79 -2.11 1.65
CA GLN A 62 7.21 -3.18 2.56
C GLN A 62 6.55 -3.13 3.95
N ASN A 63 5.91 -2.00 4.29
CA ASN A 63 5.24 -1.78 5.57
C ASN A 63 3.72 -2.04 5.48
N ASP A 64 3.25 -2.97 4.64
CA ASP A 64 1.81 -3.25 4.47
C ASP A 64 0.97 -1.98 4.20
N GLY A 65 1.47 -1.09 3.35
CA GLY A 65 0.86 0.22 3.08
C GLY A 65 -0.48 0.09 2.36
N ARG A 66 -1.58 0.20 3.11
CA ARG A 66 -2.93 0.06 2.58
C ARG A 66 -3.43 1.37 1.99
N ILE A 67 -3.77 1.36 0.71
CA ILE A 67 -4.29 2.54 0.03
C ILE A 67 -5.69 2.86 0.54
N VAL A 68 -5.87 4.07 1.07
CA VAL A 68 -7.16 4.57 1.57
C VAL A 68 -7.86 5.42 0.52
N VAL A 69 -7.10 6.28 -0.17
CA VAL A 69 -7.63 7.21 -1.18
C VAL A 69 -6.66 7.29 -2.36
N VAL A 70 -7.21 7.39 -3.56
CA VAL A 70 -6.46 7.64 -4.79
C VAL A 70 -6.99 8.92 -5.40
N SER A 71 -6.19 9.98 -5.36
CA SER A 71 -6.48 11.27 -5.98
C SER A 71 -5.64 11.45 -7.25
N GLU A 72 -5.94 12.48 -8.06
CA GLU A 72 -5.20 12.74 -9.31
C GLU A 72 -3.77 13.26 -9.07
N SER A 73 -3.53 13.87 -7.90
CA SER A 73 -2.25 14.45 -7.50
C SER A 73 -1.45 13.61 -6.50
N GLU A 74 -2.12 12.75 -5.73
CA GLU A 74 -1.50 11.94 -4.69
C GLU A 74 -2.29 10.66 -4.39
N ILE A 75 -1.61 9.67 -3.82
CA ILE A 75 -2.21 8.44 -3.32
C ILE A 75 -1.99 8.42 -1.81
N GLU A 76 -3.08 8.41 -1.04
CA GLU A 76 -3.05 8.32 0.41
C GLU A 76 -3.14 6.86 0.84
N LEU A 77 -2.30 6.46 1.79
CA LEU A 77 -2.23 5.12 2.32
C LEU A 77 -1.91 5.14 3.82
N VAL A 78 -2.11 3.99 4.46
CA VAL A 78 -1.74 3.76 5.86
C VAL A 78 -0.73 2.61 5.92
N GLU A 79 0.49 2.92 6.33
CA GLU A 79 1.56 1.95 6.58
C GLU A 79 1.45 1.38 7.99
N ILE A 80 1.87 0.13 8.16
CA ILE A 80 1.98 -0.56 9.44
C ILE A 80 3.46 -0.69 9.79
N ILE A 81 3.91 0.06 10.79
CA ILE A 81 5.29 0.04 11.26
C ILE A 81 5.38 -0.73 12.57
N SER A 82 6.41 -1.57 12.71
CA SER A 82 6.68 -2.27 13.97
C SER A 82 7.29 -1.31 14.99
N ASP A 83 6.68 -1.18 16.17
CA ASP A 83 7.13 -0.29 17.26
C ASP A 83 8.37 -0.84 18.01
N GLY A 84 8.92 -1.99 17.58
CA GLY A 84 10.13 -2.61 18.14
C GLY A 84 9.91 -3.39 19.46
N ILE A 85 8.82 -3.14 20.17
CA ILE A 85 8.41 -3.88 21.38
C ILE A 85 7.32 -4.94 21.15
N GLY A 86 7.05 -5.29 19.89
CA GLY A 86 6.04 -6.28 19.49
C GLY A 86 4.64 -5.72 19.20
N GLY A 87 4.51 -4.38 19.15
CA GLY A 87 3.32 -3.68 18.67
C GLY A 87 3.44 -3.25 17.21
N TYR A 88 2.30 -2.99 16.59
CA TYR A 88 2.19 -2.39 15.25
C TYR A 88 1.56 -1.00 15.40
N LEU A 89 2.17 0.00 14.76
CA LEU A 89 1.67 1.36 14.69
C LEU A 89 1.23 1.67 13.26
N GLU A 90 0.03 2.21 13.12
CA GLU A 90 -0.48 2.72 11.85
C GLU A 90 0.09 4.12 11.60
N ARG A 91 0.70 4.33 10.45
CA ARG A 91 1.27 5.61 10.01
C ARG A 91 0.60 6.03 8.71
N GLU A 92 0.00 7.21 8.73
CA GLU A 92 -0.52 7.84 7.52
C GLU A 92 0.65 8.27 6.62
N ALA A 93 0.60 7.87 5.35
CA ALA A 93 1.58 8.19 4.33
C ALA A 93 0.87 8.58 3.03
N ALA A 94 1.52 9.42 2.24
CA ALA A 94 1.02 9.83 0.94
C ALA A 94 2.16 9.78 -0.08
N VAL A 95 1.85 9.25 -1.27
CA VAL A 95 2.76 9.25 -2.41
C VAL A 95 2.24 10.28 -3.40
N GLY A 96 2.93 11.42 -3.47
CA GLY A 96 2.64 12.48 -4.43
C GLY A 96 3.12 12.14 -5.83
N LEU A 97 2.52 12.80 -6.83
CA LEU A 97 2.96 12.76 -8.22
C LEU A 97 4.44 13.19 -8.32
N ALA A 98 5.27 12.34 -8.96
CA ALA A 98 6.64 12.70 -9.28
C ALA A 98 6.65 13.71 -10.44
N ASP A 99 7.34 14.84 -10.24
CA ASP A 99 7.61 15.88 -11.26
C ASP A 99 8.59 15.40 -12.34
#